data_AF-A0A7K4HJ23-F1
#
_entry.id   AF-A0A7K4HJ23-F1
#
_cell.length_a   1.000
_cell.length_b   1.000
_cell.length_c   1.000
_cell.angle_alpha   90.00
_cell.angle_beta   90.00
_cell.angle_gamma   90.00
#
_symmetry.space_group_name_H-M   'P 1'
#
loop_
_entity.id
_entity.type
_entity.pdbx_description
1 polymer ?
#
loop_
_entity_poly.entity_id
_entity_poly.type
_entity_poly.pdbx_seq_one_letter_code
_entity_poly.pdbx_strand_id
1 'polypeptide(L)'
;MSIRGKEEGIFRLIGSFLIFVSLILSVFFYFMALDNLYLSLISTLIIIPPFLMSVLLKLEQDFIVKNSLIFLILLIIVVVVLNLVTLPFYSILHIIRFVLIESSDLLLISCWHFSLSLYKKNKLIFIIGGFSNVVLNVLLWLSLKHLFVVSISLILTLIFGLFMIISAELIMKKKGLLNYI
;
A
#
# COMPACT_ATOMS: atom_id res chain seq x y z
N MET A 1 -13.44 -14.12 -20.56
CA MET A 1 -14.10 -14.35 -19.26
C MET A 1 -15.48 -14.94 -19.51
N SER A 2 -15.78 -16.13 -18.99
CA SER A 2 -17.15 -16.65 -19.00
C SER A 2 -18.07 -15.69 -18.25
N ILE A 3 -19.26 -15.41 -18.79
CA ILE A 3 -20.27 -14.48 -18.23
C ILE A 3 -20.53 -14.72 -16.72
N ARG A 4 -20.37 -15.97 -16.26
CA ARG A 4 -20.57 -16.41 -14.87
C ARG A 4 -19.61 -15.86 -13.81
N GLY A 5 -18.51 -15.20 -14.19
CA GLY A 5 -17.51 -14.64 -13.26
C GLY A 5 -17.33 -13.12 -13.36
N LYS A 6 -18.17 -12.44 -14.16
CA LYS A 6 -17.99 -11.01 -14.47
C LYS A 6 -18.30 -10.14 -13.26
N GLU A 7 -19.34 -10.48 -12.50
CA GLU A 7 -19.76 -9.71 -11.32
C GLU A 7 -18.71 -9.78 -10.22
N GLU A 8 -18.20 -10.98 -9.89
CA GLU A 8 -17.17 -11.15 -8.87
C GLU A 8 -15.84 -10.53 -9.29
N GLY A 9 -15.51 -10.59 -10.58
CA GLY A 9 -14.36 -9.88 -11.14
C GLY A 9 -14.46 -8.37 -10.95
N ILE A 10 -15.64 -7.79 -11.17
CA ILE A 10 -15.91 -6.36 -10.92
C ILE A 10 -15.76 -6.05 -9.42
N PHE A 11 -16.29 -6.87 -8.52
CA PHE A 11 -16.12 -6.67 -7.07
C PHE A 11 -14.65 -6.65 -6.64
N ARG A 12 -13.81 -7.55 -7.17
CA ARG A 12 -12.35 -7.51 -6.91
C ARG A 12 -11.71 -6.21 -7.40
N LEU A 13 -12.08 -5.76 -8.60
CA LEU A 13 -11.56 -4.54 -9.18
C LEU A 13 -11.95 -3.31 -8.37
N ILE A 14 -13.21 -3.22 -7.94
CA ILE A 14 -13.70 -2.15 -7.05
C ILE A 14 -12.92 -2.17 -5.74
N GLY A 15 -12.72 -3.33 -5.12
CA GLY A 15 -11.92 -3.44 -3.90
C GLY A 15 -10.47 -3.00 -4.10
N SER A 16 -9.84 -3.37 -5.22
CA SER A 16 -8.49 -2.89 -5.55
C SER A 16 -8.45 -1.38 -5.80
N PHE A 17 -9.50 -0.80 -6.36
CA PHE A 17 -9.61 0.63 -6.58
C PHE A 17 -9.82 1.38 -5.25
N LEU A 18 -10.55 0.83 -4.30
CA LEU A 18 -10.67 1.42 -2.96
C LEU A 18 -9.33 1.46 -2.23
N ILE A 19 -8.53 0.40 -2.32
CA ILE A 19 -7.16 0.39 -1.75
C ILE A 19 -6.29 1.45 -2.45
N PHE A 20 -6.44 1.62 -3.77
CA PHE A 20 -5.74 2.67 -4.51
C PHE A 20 -6.12 4.08 -4.03
N VAL A 21 -7.41 4.34 -3.82
CA VAL A 21 -7.90 5.61 -3.29
C VAL A 21 -7.34 5.85 -1.89
N SER A 22 -7.31 4.82 -1.04
CA SER A 22 -6.70 4.88 0.29
C SER A 22 -5.22 5.28 0.21
N LEU A 23 -4.46 4.77 -0.77
CA LEU A 23 -3.07 5.15 -1.03
C LEU A 23 -2.91 6.64 -1.36
N ILE A 24 -3.72 7.15 -2.29
CA ILE A 24 -3.63 8.56 -2.70
C ILE A 24 -3.96 9.47 -1.52
N LEU A 25 -5.00 9.11 -0.78
CA LEU A 25 -5.40 9.85 0.40
C LEU A 25 -4.33 9.79 1.49
N SER A 26 -3.70 8.63 1.73
CA SER A 26 -2.67 8.50 2.77
C SER A 26 -1.49 9.42 2.47
N VAL A 27 -0.99 9.43 1.23
CA VAL A 27 0.09 10.35 0.81
C VAL A 27 -0.29 11.81 1.02
N PHE A 28 -1.50 12.21 0.60
CA PHE A 28 -1.94 13.60 0.73
C PHE A 28 -2.09 14.02 2.20
N PHE A 29 -2.66 13.16 3.04
CA PHE A 29 -2.89 13.47 4.44
C PHE A 29 -1.62 13.42 5.27
N TYR A 30 -0.72 12.48 5.02
CA TYR A 30 0.56 12.43 5.72
C TYR A 30 1.50 13.55 5.32
N PHE A 31 1.38 14.08 4.10
CA PHE A 31 2.04 15.33 3.72
C PHE A 31 1.62 16.49 4.65
N MET A 32 0.35 16.54 5.04
CA MET A 32 -0.17 17.55 5.98
C MET A 32 0.15 17.21 7.45
N ALA A 33 0.32 15.92 7.78
CA ALA A 33 0.57 15.44 9.15
C ALA A 33 2.00 15.71 9.64
N LEU A 34 2.95 15.75 8.71
CA LEU A 34 4.31 16.13 8.99
C LEU A 34 4.36 17.66 9.00
N ASP A 35 4.30 18.25 10.19
CA ASP A 35 4.34 19.71 10.43
C ASP A 35 5.61 20.41 9.85
N ASN A 36 6.52 19.65 9.23
CA ASN A 36 7.74 20.14 8.61
C ASN A 36 7.76 19.81 7.10
N LEU A 37 7.83 20.86 6.28
CA LEU A 37 7.88 20.78 4.82
C LEU A 37 9.06 19.94 4.30
N TYR A 38 10.21 19.95 4.97
CA TYR A 38 11.35 19.13 4.56
C TYR A 38 11.06 17.63 4.74
N LEU A 39 10.41 17.24 5.84
CA LEU A 39 10.04 15.85 6.08
C LEU A 39 8.97 15.38 5.09
N SER A 40 7.99 16.23 4.79
CA SER A 40 6.94 15.88 3.84
C SER A 40 7.46 15.77 2.40
N LEU A 41 8.46 16.57 2.02
CA LEU A 41 9.17 16.41 0.75
C LEU A 41 10.00 15.12 0.70
N ILE A 42 10.72 14.79 1.78
CA ILE A 42 11.51 13.55 1.81
C ILE A 42 10.59 12.32 1.80
N SER A 43 9.49 12.34 2.56
CA SER A 43 8.53 11.22 2.57
C SER A 43 7.91 11.01 1.19
N THR A 44 7.52 12.08 0.50
CA THR A 44 6.99 11.99 -0.87
C THR A 44 8.03 11.44 -1.85
N LEU A 45 9.29 11.88 -1.76
CA LEU A 45 10.39 11.32 -2.55
C LEU A 45 10.67 9.85 -2.26
N ILE A 46 10.41 9.37 -1.04
CA ILE A 46 10.56 7.96 -0.68
C ILE A 46 9.40 7.12 -1.23
N ILE A 47 8.18 7.65 -1.27
CA ILE A 47 6.96 6.92 -1.65
C ILE A 47 6.76 6.86 -3.17
N ILE A 48 7.07 7.95 -3.89
CA ILE A 48 6.81 8.05 -5.34
C ILE A 48 7.55 6.96 -6.15
N PRO A 49 8.86 6.70 -5.96
CA PRO A 49 9.56 5.71 -6.78
C PRO A 49 9.04 4.27 -6.59
N PRO A 50 8.82 3.75 -5.36
CA PRO A 50 8.17 2.46 -5.15
C PRO A 50 6.76 2.40 -5.74
N PHE A 51 5.98 3.48 -5.63
CA PHE A 51 4.64 3.54 -6.22
C PHE A 51 4.69 3.43 -7.75
N LEU A 52 5.53 4.22 -8.42
CA LEU A 52 5.72 4.15 -9.88
C LEU A 52 6.16 2.75 -10.31
N MET A 53 7.12 2.16 -9.61
CA MET A 53 7.57 0.80 -9.89
C MET A 53 6.42 -0.21 -9.75
N SER A 54 5.58 -0.08 -8.73
CA SER A 54 4.43 -0.97 -8.53
C SER A 54 3.42 -0.90 -9.67
N VAL A 55 3.20 0.29 -10.24
CA VAL A 55 2.32 0.51 -11.40
C VAL A 55 2.93 -0.12 -12.64
N LEU A 56 4.21 0.15 -12.91
CA LEU A 56 4.90 -0.33 -14.09
C LEU A 56 5.04 -1.87 -14.12
N LEU A 57 5.29 -2.49 -12.96
CA LEU A 57 5.26 -3.94 -12.81
C LEU A 57 3.86 -4.52 -13.04
N LYS A 58 2.82 -3.83 -12.56
CA LYS A 58 1.42 -4.27 -12.73
C LYS A 58 0.92 -4.11 -14.17
N LEU A 59 1.53 -3.21 -14.95
CA LEU A 59 1.33 -3.06 -16.40
C LEU A 59 2.22 -4.00 -17.22
N GLU A 60 3.02 -4.87 -16.57
CA GLU A 60 3.90 -5.85 -17.19
C GLU A 60 4.83 -5.27 -18.27
N GLN A 61 5.36 -4.05 -18.06
CA GLN A 61 6.25 -3.45 -19.03
C GLN A 61 7.55 -4.28 -19.17
N ASP A 62 7.78 -4.84 -20.36
CA ASP A 62 8.82 -5.85 -20.63
C ASP A 62 10.20 -5.51 -20.09
N PHE A 63 10.64 -4.25 -20.24
CA PHE A 63 11.95 -3.80 -19.77
C PHE A 63 12.10 -3.89 -18.25
N ILE A 64 11.03 -3.56 -17.52
CA ILE A 64 11.01 -3.49 -16.07
C ILE A 64 10.87 -4.89 -15.48
N VAL A 65 10.05 -5.74 -16.08
CA VAL A 65 9.89 -7.13 -15.66
C VAL A 65 11.23 -7.87 -15.76
N LYS A 66 11.96 -7.71 -16.89
CA LYS A 66 13.27 -8.33 -17.12
C LYS A 66 14.32 -7.88 -16.09
N ASN A 67 14.29 -6.62 -15.68
CA ASN A 67 15.29 -6.02 -14.78
C ASN A 67 14.76 -5.76 -13.36
N SER A 68 13.68 -6.43 -12.96
CA SER A 68 12.93 -6.15 -11.73
C SER A 68 13.79 -6.18 -10.45
N LEU A 69 14.71 -7.14 -10.34
CA LEU A 69 15.64 -7.25 -9.21
C LEU A 69 16.59 -6.04 -9.09
N ILE A 70 17.11 -5.56 -10.23
CA ILE A 70 18.02 -4.41 -10.26
C ILE A 70 17.29 -3.16 -9.79
N PHE A 71 16.08 -2.92 -10.31
CA PHE A 71 15.24 -1.80 -9.89
C PHE A 71 14.87 -1.89 -8.41
N LEU A 72 14.56 -3.08 -7.89
CA LEU A 72 14.26 -3.28 -6.49
C LEU A 72 15.46 -2.94 -5.59
N ILE A 73 16.67 -3.37 -5.96
CA ILE A 73 17.90 -3.02 -5.23
C ILE A 73 18.13 -1.51 -5.25
N LEU A 74 17.99 -0.86 -6.41
CA LEU A 74 18.13 0.59 -6.54
C LEU A 74 17.13 1.33 -5.65
N LEU A 75 15.86 0.89 -5.62
CA LEU A 75 14.84 1.47 -4.74
C LEU A 75 15.21 1.32 -3.27
N ILE A 76 15.67 0.14 -2.84
CA ILE A 76 16.12 -0.06 -1.45
C ILE A 76 17.26 0.90 -1.10
N ILE A 77 18.26 1.04 -1.98
CA ILE A 77 19.38 1.95 -1.76
C ILE A 77 18.88 3.39 -1.61
N VAL A 78 18.00 3.85 -2.51
CA VAL A 78 17.44 5.21 -2.47
C VAL A 78 16.67 5.45 -1.17
N VAL A 79 15.78 4.52 -0.79
CA VAL A 79 14.98 4.64 0.43
C VAL A 79 15.86 4.66 1.68
N VAL A 80 16.89 3.81 1.75
CA VAL A 80 17.83 3.77 2.88
C VAL A 80 18.64 5.06 2.96
N VAL A 81 19.18 5.55 1.85
CA VAL A 81 19.96 6.80 1.82
C VAL A 81 19.10 7.99 2.26
N LEU A 82 17.89 8.12 1.74
CA LEU A 82 16.98 9.21 2.12
C LEU A 82 16.60 9.13 3.60
N ASN A 83 16.38 7.93 4.14
CA ASN A 83 16.14 7.73 5.58
C ASN A 83 17.36 8.08 6.45
N LEU A 84 18.59 7.82 6.00
CA LEU A 84 19.79 8.22 6.75
C LEU A 84 19.96 9.75 6.80
N VAL A 85 19.57 10.44 5.73
CA VAL A 85 19.63 11.90 5.65
C VAL A 85 18.66 12.56 6.65
N THR A 86 17.55 11.92 7.02
CA THR A 86 16.59 12.53 7.97
C THR A 86 17.02 12.41 9.44
N LEU A 87 17.78 11.37 9.81
CA LEU A 87 18.18 11.09 11.20
C LEU A 87 18.81 12.27 11.99
N PRO A 88 19.76 13.07 11.44
CA PRO A 88 20.44 14.10 12.22
C PRO A 88 19.60 15.36 12.50
N PHE A 89 18.46 15.53 11.83
CA PHE A 89 17.72 16.79 11.86
C PHE A 89 16.56 16.83 12.87
N TYR A 90 16.25 15.72 13.55
CA TYR A 90 14.96 15.60 14.25
C TYR A 90 15.00 14.94 15.63
N SER A 91 13.98 15.26 16.42
CA SER A 91 13.70 14.59 17.69
C SER A 91 13.29 13.14 17.46
N ILE A 92 13.58 12.28 18.44
CA ILE A 92 13.26 10.84 18.40
C ILE A 92 11.78 10.61 18.08
N LEU A 93 10.87 11.43 18.64
CA LEU A 93 9.42 11.31 18.41
C LEU A 93 9.03 11.59 16.95
N HIS A 94 9.67 12.57 16.31
CA HIS A 94 9.40 12.88 14.90
C HIS A 94 9.93 11.79 13.98
N ILE A 95 11.09 11.22 14.29
CA ILE A 95 11.65 10.08 13.56
C ILE A 95 10.72 8.87 13.64
N ILE A 96 10.22 8.54 14.84
CA ILE A 96 9.28 7.41 15.02
C ILE A 96 8.02 7.62 14.18
N ARG A 97 7.43 8.83 14.20
CA ARG A 97 6.24 9.15 13.39
C ARG A 97 6.50 9.01 11.90
N PHE A 98 7.63 9.55 11.45
CA PHE A 98 8.05 9.50 10.06
C PHE A 98 8.19 8.04 9.59
N VAL A 99 8.93 7.21 10.33
CA VAL A 99 9.11 5.79 10.01
C VAL A 99 7.77 5.03 9.99
N LEU A 100 6.86 5.33 10.92
CA LEU A 100 5.52 4.72 10.95
C LEU A 100 4.69 5.11 9.72
N ILE A 101 4.75 6.37 9.30
CA ILE A 101 4.08 6.86 8.08
C ILE A 101 4.64 6.13 6.86
N GLU A 102 5.96 6.14 6.67
CA GLU A 102 6.58 5.52 5.50
C GLU A 102 6.33 4.02 5.42
N SER A 103 6.45 3.31 6.55
CA SER A 103 6.17 1.88 6.59
C SER A 103 4.71 1.56 6.29
N SER A 104 3.77 2.40 6.73
CA SER A 104 2.36 2.26 6.41
C SER A 104 2.07 2.44 4.91
N ASP A 105 2.65 3.46 4.28
CA ASP A 105 2.48 3.72 2.84
C ASP A 105 3.14 2.65 1.98
N LEU A 106 4.35 2.20 2.33
CA LEU A 106 5.04 1.11 1.62
C LEU A 106 4.26 -0.20 1.71
N LEU A 107 3.67 -0.52 2.88
CA LEU A 107 2.79 -1.67 3.02
C LEU A 107 1.52 -1.52 2.19
N LEU A 108 0.94 -0.32 2.13
CA LEU A 108 -0.25 -0.03 1.34
C LEU A 108 0.03 -0.19 -0.17
N ILE A 109 1.18 0.28 -0.66
CA ILE A 109 1.66 0.03 -2.03
C ILE A 109 1.76 -1.47 -2.30
N SER A 110 2.40 -2.24 -1.40
CA SER A 110 2.54 -3.69 -1.56
C SER A 110 1.19 -4.41 -1.59
N CYS A 111 0.26 -3.99 -0.73
CA CYS A 111 -1.10 -4.52 -0.66
C CYS A 111 -1.87 -4.21 -1.96
N TRP A 112 -1.79 -2.98 -2.46
CA TRP A 112 -2.40 -2.63 -3.73
C TRP A 112 -1.81 -3.40 -4.92
N HIS A 113 -0.50 -3.60 -4.94
CA HIS A 113 0.17 -4.34 -6.02
C HIS A 113 -0.33 -5.79 -6.09
N PHE A 114 -0.41 -6.48 -4.95
CA PHE A 114 -0.82 -7.90 -4.88
C PHE A 114 -2.33 -8.14 -4.76
N SER A 115 -3.16 -7.09 -4.78
CA SER A 115 -4.61 -7.17 -4.55
C SER A 115 -5.33 -8.18 -5.45
N LEU A 116 -4.96 -8.22 -6.74
CA LEU A 116 -5.57 -9.04 -7.79
C LEU A 116 -4.78 -10.33 -8.10
N SER A 117 -3.67 -10.58 -7.42
CA SER A 117 -2.80 -11.72 -7.69
C SER A 117 -3.55 -13.06 -7.54
N LEU A 118 -3.26 -14.00 -8.44
CA LEU A 118 -3.78 -15.38 -8.41
C LEU A 118 -2.80 -16.36 -7.73
N TYR A 119 -1.58 -15.91 -7.42
CA TYR A 119 -0.57 -16.74 -6.76
C TYR A 119 -0.76 -16.78 -5.25
N LYS A 120 -0.73 -17.98 -4.65
CA LYS A 120 -0.94 -18.17 -3.19
C LYS A 120 0.01 -17.34 -2.34
N LYS A 121 1.31 -17.34 -2.68
CA LYS A 121 2.35 -16.63 -1.93
C LYS A 121 2.08 -15.12 -1.91
N ASN A 122 1.81 -14.54 -3.06
CA ASN A 122 1.49 -13.12 -3.20
C ASN A 122 0.20 -12.75 -2.47
N LYS A 123 -0.77 -13.66 -2.41
CA LYS A 123 -2.02 -13.44 -1.68
C LYS A 123 -1.80 -13.39 -0.15
N LEU A 124 -0.87 -14.19 0.38
CA LEU A 124 -0.47 -14.08 1.79
C LEU A 124 0.16 -12.72 2.07
N ILE A 125 1.03 -12.22 1.18
CA ILE A 125 1.64 -10.89 1.29
C ILE A 125 0.55 -9.80 1.30
N PHE A 126 -0.47 -9.91 0.44
CA PHE A 126 -1.62 -9.00 0.44
C PHE A 126 -2.36 -8.98 1.78
N ILE A 127 -2.71 -10.15 2.33
CA ILE A 127 -3.48 -10.22 3.59
C ILE A 127 -2.66 -9.70 4.77
N ILE A 128 -1.40 -10.15 4.87
CA ILE A 128 -0.50 -9.74 5.95
C ILE A 128 -0.21 -8.24 5.84
N GLY A 129 0.12 -7.75 4.65
CA GLY A 129 0.39 -6.34 4.41
C GLY A 129 -0.82 -5.45 4.71
N GLY A 130 -2.02 -5.87 4.31
CA GLY A 130 -3.26 -5.18 4.66
C GLY A 130 -3.50 -5.11 6.16
N PHE A 131 -3.35 -6.24 6.87
CA PHE A 131 -3.53 -6.29 8.32
C PHE A 131 -2.47 -5.47 9.07
N SER A 132 -1.20 -5.62 8.72
CA SER A 132 -0.10 -4.84 9.29
C SER A 132 -0.31 -3.34 9.08
N ASN A 133 -0.82 -2.93 7.91
CA ASN A 133 -1.12 -1.53 7.64
C ASN A 133 -2.26 -0.98 8.53
N VAL A 134 -3.31 -1.79 8.81
CA VAL A 134 -4.35 -1.40 9.78
C VAL A 134 -3.75 -1.18 11.17
N VAL A 135 -2.88 -2.09 11.63
CA VAL A 135 -2.21 -1.97 12.93
C VAL A 135 -1.36 -0.70 13.01
N LEU A 136 -0.55 -0.42 11.98
CA LEU A 136 0.27 0.80 11.94
C LEU A 136 -0.59 2.06 11.92
N ASN A 137 -1.70 2.07 11.19
CA ASN A 137 -2.62 3.20 11.17
C ASN A 137 -3.29 3.46 12.52
N VAL A 138 -3.61 2.40 13.28
CA VAL A 138 -4.10 2.53 14.66
C VAL A 138 -3.02 3.09 15.59
N LEU A 139 -1.76 2.68 15.43
CA LEU A 139 -0.64 3.26 16.18
C LEU A 139 -0.40 4.74 15.82
N LEU A 140 -0.47 5.08 14.54
CA LEU A 140 -0.37 6.47 14.06
C LEU A 140 -1.51 7.33 14.60
N TRP A 141 -2.73 6.78 14.69
CA TRP A 141 -3.86 7.46 15.30
C TRP A 141 -3.57 7.87 16.76
N LEU A 142 -3.01 6.97 17.57
CA LEU A 142 -2.64 7.30 18.97
C LEU A 142 -1.65 8.47 19.06
N SER A 143 -0.76 8.58 18.07
CA SER A 143 0.27 9.61 17.98
C SER A 143 -0.22 10.94 17.40
N LEU A 144 -1.16 10.91 16.44
CA LEU A 144 -1.63 12.05 15.65
C LEU A 144 -3.13 12.33 15.90
N LYS A 145 -3.47 12.67 17.15
CA LYS A 145 -4.87 12.87 17.58
C LYS A 145 -5.64 13.92 16.76
N HIS A 146 -4.96 14.91 16.19
CA HIS A 146 -5.57 15.97 15.38
C HIS A 146 -6.07 15.47 14.00
N LEU A 147 -5.58 14.32 13.52
CA LEU A 147 -5.98 13.71 12.24
C LEU A 147 -6.93 12.51 12.43
N PHE A 148 -7.63 12.46 13.57
CA PHE A 148 -8.50 11.32 13.91
C PHE A 148 -9.45 10.89 12.80
N VAL A 149 -10.21 11.84 12.26
CA VAL A 149 -11.23 11.58 11.22
C VAL A 149 -10.58 11.00 9.96
N VAL A 150 -9.38 11.47 9.65
CA VAL A 150 -8.60 11.06 8.49
C VAL A 150 -8.03 9.65 8.68
N SER A 151 -7.40 9.37 9.82
CA SER A 151 -6.87 8.03 10.10
C SER A 151 -7.98 6.98 10.08
N ILE A 152 -9.17 7.30 10.61
CA ILE A 152 -10.33 6.40 10.54
C ILE A 152 -10.81 6.20 9.11
N SER A 153 -10.90 7.25 8.30
CA SER A 153 -11.37 7.12 6.92
C SER A 153 -10.41 6.27 6.08
N LEU A 154 -9.09 6.40 6.29
CA LEU A 154 -8.08 5.55 5.67
C LEU A 154 -8.22 4.08 6.10
N ILE A 155 -8.40 3.81 7.39
CA ILE A 155 -8.62 2.45 7.90
C ILE A 155 -9.89 1.84 7.32
N LEU A 156 -11.01 2.57 7.34
CA LEU A 156 -12.31 2.08 6.86
C LEU A 156 -12.27 1.78 5.35
N THR A 157 -11.70 2.68 4.55
CA THR A 157 -11.58 2.49 3.10
C THR A 157 -10.74 1.25 2.78
N LEU A 158 -9.64 1.03 3.50
CA LEU A 158 -8.80 -0.14 3.34
C LEU A 158 -9.50 -1.43 3.77
N ILE A 159 -10.14 -1.46 4.94
CA ILE A 159 -10.89 -2.64 5.42
C ILE A 159 -11.99 -3.01 4.43
N PHE A 160 -12.74 -2.03 3.93
CA PHE A 160 -13.80 -2.26 2.96
C PHE A 160 -13.26 -2.80 1.64
N GLY A 161 -12.14 -2.26 1.15
CA GLY A 161 -11.44 -2.77 -0.03
C GLY A 161 -10.95 -4.22 0.13
N LEU A 162 -10.32 -4.54 1.27
CA LEU A 162 -9.88 -5.91 1.60
C LEU A 162 -11.08 -6.87 1.65
N PHE A 163 -12.16 -6.47 2.32
CA PHE A 163 -13.36 -7.29 2.47
C PHE A 163 -14.02 -7.60 1.11
N MET A 164 -14.13 -6.60 0.23
CA MET A 164 -14.64 -6.80 -1.13
C MET A 164 -13.82 -7.83 -1.91
N ILE A 165 -12.49 -7.74 -1.87
CA ILE A 165 -11.62 -8.67 -2.60
C ILE A 165 -11.76 -10.09 -2.03
N ILE A 166 -11.69 -10.25 -0.71
CA ILE A 166 -11.74 -11.57 -0.04
C ILE A 166 -13.11 -12.23 -0.27
N SER A 167 -14.20 -11.47 -0.11
CA SER A 167 -15.56 -12.00 -0.33
C SER A 167 -15.77 -12.45 -1.78
N ALA A 168 -15.34 -11.66 -2.76
CA ALA A 168 -15.40 -12.03 -4.17
C ALA A 168 -14.59 -13.32 -4.45
N GLU A 169 -13.39 -13.43 -3.90
CA GLU A 169 -12.53 -14.61 -4.06
C GLU A 169 -13.11 -15.88 -3.42
N LEU A 170 -13.72 -15.77 -2.24
CA LEU A 170 -14.41 -16.90 -1.62
C LEU A 170 -15.57 -17.38 -2.48
N ILE A 171 -16.34 -16.47 -3.08
CA ILE A 171 -17.46 -16.80 -3.98
C ILE A 171 -16.94 -17.48 -5.26
N MET A 172 -15.92 -16.92 -5.91
CA MET A 172 -15.35 -17.53 -7.12
C MET A 172 -14.73 -18.90 -6.85
N LYS A 173 -14.08 -19.09 -5.70
CA LYS A 173 -13.54 -20.40 -5.30
C LYS A 173 -14.65 -21.42 -5.07
N LYS A 174 -15.75 -21.03 -4.39
CA LYS A 174 -16.94 -21.89 -4.22
C LYS A 174 -17.58 -22.27 -5.56
N LYS A 175 -17.57 -21.35 -6.53
CA LYS A 175 -18.09 -21.58 -7.89
C LYS A 175 -17.11 -22.35 -8.80
N GLY A 176 -15.91 -22.70 -8.32
CA GLY A 176 -14.88 -23.37 -9.12
C GLY A 176 -14.26 -22.49 -10.22
N LEU A 177 -14.46 -21.18 -10.16
CA LEU A 177 -14.00 -20.21 -11.16
C LEU A 177 -12.56 -19.72 -10.90
N LEU A 178 -12.06 -19.91 -9.67
CA LEU A 178 -10.73 -19.48 -9.26
C LEU A 178 -10.05 -20.59 -8.48
N ASN A 179 -8.97 -21.11 -9.05
CA ASN A 179 -8.00 -21.94 -8.35
C ASN A 179 -6.71 -21.14 -8.22
N TYR A 180 -6.23 -21.01 -6.99
CA TYR A 180 -4.92 -20.41 -6.77
C TYR A 180 -3.84 -21.33 -7.31
N ILE A 181 -2.98 -20.76 -8.15
CA ILE A 181 -1.76 -21.38 -8.70
C ILE A 181 -0.63 -21.19 -7.68
#